data_AF-A0A259LSJ8-F1
#
_entry.id   AF-A0A259LSJ8-F1
#
_cell.length_a   1.000
_cell.length_b   1.000
_cell.length_c   1.000
_cell.angle_alpha   90.00
_cell.angle_beta   90.00
_cell.angle_gamma   90.00
#
_symmetry.space_group_name_H-M   'P 1'
#
loop_
_entity.id
_entity.type
_entity.pdbx_description
1 polymer ?
#
loop_
_entity_poly.entity_id
_entity_poly.type
_entity_poly.pdbx_seq_one_letter_code
_entity_poly.pdbx_strand_id
1 'polypeptide(L)' 'SRGIGPWTLSYLALRGLGDPDAFPATDLGLLKASAQLGGPADATALLDHAGQWQPWRAYAAQYLWTYLATPPTRQETPS' A
#
# COMPACT_ATOMS: atom_id res chain seq x y z
N SER A 1 15.72 14.96 -13.90
CA SER A 1 15.49 13.96 -14.97
C SER A 1 14.08 13.42 -14.82
N ARG A 2 13.34 13.32 -15.93
CA ARG A 2 11.95 12.85 -15.96
C ARG A 2 11.93 11.34 -15.68
N GLY A 3 12.00 10.98 -14.40
CA GLY A 3 11.74 9.61 -13.97
C GLY A 3 10.25 9.38 -14.11
N ILE A 4 9.87 8.46 -14.99
CA ILE A 4 8.54 7.88 -15.05
C ILE A 4 8.10 7.59 -13.60
N GLY A 5 7.09 8.31 -13.13
CA GLY A 5 6.74 8.33 -11.71
C GLY A 5 6.37 6.93 -11.19
N PRO A 6 6.44 6.70 -9.87
CA PRO A 6 6.11 5.43 -9.19
C PRO A 6 4.79 4.78 -9.66
N TRP A 7 3.89 5.58 -10.24
CA TRP A 7 2.62 5.15 -10.79
C TRP A 7 2.71 4.04 -11.85
N THR A 8 3.81 3.84 -12.59
CA THR A 8 3.85 2.79 -13.64
C THR A 8 4.00 1.35 -13.11
N LEU A 9 4.66 1.18 -11.95
CA LEU A 9 4.72 -0.13 -11.27
C LEU A 9 3.40 -0.46 -10.61
N SER A 10 2.79 0.50 -9.92
CA SER A 10 1.43 0.37 -9.37
C SER A 10 0.38 0.19 -10.48
N TYR A 11 0.59 0.75 -11.68
CA TYR A 11 -0.30 0.58 -12.85
C TYR A 11 -0.29 -0.85 -13.42
N LEU A 12 0.85 -1.56 -13.40
CA LEU A 12 0.90 -3.00 -13.72
C LEU A 12 0.20 -3.84 -12.66
N ALA A 13 0.29 -3.46 -11.37
CA ALA A 13 -0.47 -4.09 -10.30
C ALA A 13 -1.99 -3.82 -10.41
N LEU A 14 -2.40 -2.66 -10.96
CA LEU A 14 -3.82 -2.28 -11.14
C LEU A 14 -4.53 -3.00 -12.30
N ARG A 15 -3.82 -3.52 -13.32
CA ARG A 15 -4.39 -4.53 -14.24
C ARG A 15 -4.82 -5.82 -13.48
N GLY A 16 -4.37 -5.99 -12.24
CA GLY A 16 -4.61 -7.15 -11.38
C GLY A 16 -5.89 -7.11 -10.53
N LEU A 17 -6.69 -6.03 -10.51
CA LEU A 17 -7.97 -6.03 -9.75
C LEU A 17 -9.05 -7.00 -10.29
N GLY A 18 -8.75 -7.72 -11.38
CA GLY A 18 -9.54 -8.89 -11.79
C GLY A 18 -9.32 -10.12 -10.89
N ASP A 19 -8.24 -10.15 -10.11
CA ASP A 19 -7.98 -11.15 -9.08
C ASP A 19 -8.15 -10.50 -7.69
N PRO A 20 -9.18 -10.87 -6.92
CA PRO A 20 -9.42 -10.31 -5.60
C PRO A 20 -8.29 -10.58 -4.59
N ASP A 21 -7.43 -11.57 -4.87
CA ASP A 21 -6.37 -12.01 -3.97
C ASP A 21 -4.97 -11.52 -4.37
N ALA A 22 -4.87 -10.66 -5.39
CA ALA A 22 -3.60 -10.06 -5.81
C ALA A 22 -3.06 -9.09 -4.76
N PHE A 23 -1.76 -9.16 -4.45
CA PHE A 23 -1.12 -8.31 -3.44
C PHE A 23 0.33 -7.96 -3.78
N PRO A 24 0.64 -6.70 -4.16
CA PRO A 24 1.99 -6.29 -4.57
C PRO A 24 2.85 -5.89 -3.36
N ALA A 25 3.27 -6.85 -2.54
CA ALA A 25 4.01 -6.58 -1.29
C ALA A 25 5.34 -5.80 -1.45
N THR A 26 5.91 -5.74 -2.66
CA THR A 26 7.12 -4.97 -2.98
C THR A 26 6.84 -3.50 -3.34
N ASP A 27 5.57 -3.08 -3.42
CA ASP A 27 5.20 -1.69 -3.67
C ASP A 27 5.63 -0.80 -2.49
N LEU A 28 6.46 0.20 -2.79
CA LEU A 28 7.00 1.11 -1.76
C LEU A 28 5.90 1.92 -1.06
N GLY A 29 4.76 2.15 -1.73
CA GLY A 29 3.60 2.80 -1.12
C GLY A 29 2.96 1.91 -0.05
N LEU A 30 2.74 0.63 -0.34
CA LEU A 30 2.25 -0.36 0.62
C LEU A 30 3.19 -0.51 1.83
N LEU A 31 4.50 -0.65 1.59
CA LEU A 31 5.49 -0.77 2.66
C LEU A 31 5.49 0.46 3.56
N LYS A 32 5.44 1.66 2.97
CA LYS A 32 5.38 2.92 3.72
C LYS A 32 4.07 3.06 4.50
N ALA A 33 2.93 2.75 3.90
CA ALA A 33 1.63 2.81 4.57
C ALA A 33 1.53 1.82 5.74
N SER A 34 1.98 0.57 5.51
CA SER A 34 2.06 -0.45 6.55
C SER A 34 2.92 -0.01 7.72
N ALA A 35 4.13 0.51 7.45
CA ALA A 35 5.02 1.03 8.48
C ALA A 35 4.40 2.20 9.28
N GLN A 36 3.70 3.12 8.62
CA GLN A 36 3.00 4.23 9.28
C GLN A 36 1.84 3.76 10.17
N LEU A 37 1.24 2.62 9.84
CA LEU A 37 0.20 1.95 10.63
C LEU A 37 0.77 0.98 11.69
N GLY A 38 2.09 0.92 11.87
CA GLY A 38 2.75 0.04 12.83
C GLY A 38 2.87 -1.43 12.37
N GLY A 39 2.64 -1.70 11.09
CA GLY A 39 2.80 -3.00 10.45
C GLY A 39 4.21 -3.25 9.89
N PRO A 40 4.41 -4.36 9.17
CA PRO A 40 5.69 -4.72 8.56
C PRO A 40 6.17 -3.69 7.54
N ALA A 41 7.48 -3.47 7.47
CA ALA A 41 8.13 -2.52 6.57
C ALA A 41 9.02 -3.17 5.50
N ASP A 42 9.08 -4.50 5.48
CA ASP A 42 9.75 -5.29 4.44
C ASP A 42 8.73 -6.14 3.65
N ALA A 43 9.06 -6.45 2.39
CA ALA A 43 8.13 -7.08 1.47
C ALA A 43 7.75 -8.51 1.87
N THR A 44 8.68 -9.27 2.46
CA THR A 44 8.43 -10.66 2.86
C THR A 44 7.47 -10.71 4.03
N ALA A 45 7.76 -9.97 5.11
CA ALA A 45 6.89 -9.91 6.27
C ALA A 45 5.53 -9.26 5.94
N LEU A 46 5.49 -8.30 5.02
CA LEU A 46 4.22 -7.72 4.57
C LEU A 46 3.39 -8.74 3.76
N LEU A 47 4.02 -9.56 2.93
CA LEU A 47 3.34 -10.63 2.19
C LEU A 47 2.77 -11.69 3.14
N ASP A 48 3.54 -12.11 4.14
CA ASP A 48 3.10 -13.06 5.17
C ASP A 48 1.94 -12.48 5.98
N HIS A 49 2.06 -11.22 6.42
CA HIS A 49 1.00 -10.51 7.14
C HIS A 49 -0.28 -10.38 6.30
N ALA A 50 -0.15 -10.14 4.99
CA ALA A 50 -1.28 -10.06 4.09
C ALA A 50 -2.03 -11.40 3.93
N GLY A 51 -1.42 -12.53 4.30
CA GLY A 51 -2.08 -13.84 4.29
C GLY A 51 -3.39 -13.88 5.08
N GLN A 52 -3.52 -13.07 6.14
CA GLN A 52 -4.76 -13.00 6.95
C GLN A 52 -5.94 -12.33 6.21
N TRP A 53 -5.69 -11.66 5.08
CA TRP A 53 -6.72 -10.97 4.29
C TRP A 53 -7.15 -11.76 3.04
N GLN A 54 -6.67 -12.99 2.87
CA GLN A 54 -7.18 -13.87 1.82
C GLN A 54 -8.69 -14.13 2.00
N PRO A 55 -9.46 -14.28 0.90
CA PRO A 55 -9.06 -14.20 -0.50
C PRO A 55 -9.18 -12.78 -1.11
N TRP A 56 -9.14 -11.73 -0.27
CA TRP A 56 -9.46 -10.34 -0.64
C TRP A 56 -8.28 -9.39 -0.46
N ARG A 57 -7.04 -9.88 -0.62
CA ARG A 57 -5.83 -9.07 -0.36
C ARG A 57 -5.74 -7.81 -1.23
N ALA A 58 -6.35 -7.80 -2.41
CA ALA A 58 -6.38 -6.62 -3.27
C ALA A 58 -7.10 -5.43 -2.60
N TYR A 59 -8.11 -5.70 -1.75
CA TYR A 59 -8.81 -4.66 -0.99
C TYR A 59 -7.93 -4.07 0.12
N ALA A 60 -7.09 -4.89 0.75
CA ALA A 60 -6.13 -4.40 1.75
C ALA A 60 -5.05 -3.52 1.09
N ALA A 61 -4.55 -3.90 -0.09
CA ALA A 61 -3.63 -3.04 -0.85
C ALA A 61 -4.28 -1.68 -1.19
N GLN A 62 -5.56 -1.68 -1.59
CA GLN A 62 -6.31 -0.47 -1.86
C GLN A 62 -6.51 0.42 -0.63
N TYR A 63 -6.77 -0.18 0.53
CA TYR A 63 -6.83 0.53 1.80
C TYR A 63 -5.49 1.21 2.13
N LEU A 64 -4.37 0.48 2.02
CA LEU A 64 -3.02 1.01 2.29
C LEU A 64 -2.65 2.17 1.37
N TRP A 65 -2.96 2.07 0.07
CA TRP A 65 -2.75 3.20 -0.85
C TRP A 65 -3.62 4.41 -0.49
N THR A 66 -4.88 4.19 -0.12
CA THR A 66 -5.80 5.27 0.25
C THR A 66 -5.34 5.98 1.53
N TYR A 67 -4.84 5.22 2.51
CA TYR A 67 -4.23 5.77 3.71
C TYR A 67 -3.05 6.68 3.38
N LEU A 68 -2.16 6.27 2.47
CA LEU A 68 -0.99 7.07 2.10
C LEU A 68 -1.33 8.31 1.26
N ALA A 69 -2.38 8.24 0.44
CA ALA A 69 -2.85 9.36 -0.36
C ALA A 69 -3.53 10.45 0.48
N THR A 70 -3.99 10.10 1.69
CA THR A 70 -4.57 11.05 2.63
C THR A 70 -3.44 11.72 3.43
N PRO A 71 -3.17 13.02 3.25
CA PRO A 71 -2.18 13.70 4.08
C PRO A 71 -2.64 13.63 5.55
N PRO A 72 -1.72 13.35 6.51
CA PRO A 72 -2.10 13.35 7.91
C PRO A 72 -2.66 14.73 8.25
N THR A 73 -3.87 14.76 8.82
CA THR A 73 -4.46 16.01 9.33
C THR A 73 -3.45 16.63 10.28
N ARG A 74 -2.85 17.75 9.87
CA ARG A 74 -1.99 18.54 10.75
C ARG A 74 -2.89 19.01 11.89
N GLN A 75 -2.72 18.42 13.07
CA GLN A 75 -3.34 18.99 14.27
C GLN A 75 -2.62 20.32 14.51
N GLU A 76 -3.28 21.41 14.14
CA GLU A 76 -2.85 22.75 14.53
C GLU A 76 -3.00 22.83 16.04
N THR A 77 -1.86 22.85 16.75
CA THR A 77 -1.84 23.15 18.19
C THR A 77 -2.36 24.59 18.35
N PRO A 78 -3.44 24.84 19.11
CA PRO A 78 -3.84 26.21 19.41
C PRO A 78 -2.73 26.87 20.24
N SER A 79 -2.32 28.06 19.84
CA SER A 79 -1.38 28.90 20.60
C SER A 79 -1.98 29.39 21.91
#